data_AF-A0A7J2JFU4-F1
#
_entry.id   AF-A0A7J2JFU4-F1
#
_cell.length_a   1.000
_cell.length_b   1.000
_cell.length_c   1.000
_cell.angle_alpha   90.00
_cell.angle_beta   90.00
_cell.angle_gamma   90.00
#
_symmetry.space_group_name_H-M   'P 1'
#
loop_
_entity.id
_entity.type
_entity.pdbx_description
1 polymer ?
#
loop_
_entity_poly.entity_id
_entity_poly.type
_entity_poly.pdbx_seq_one_letter_code
_entity_poly.pdbx_strand_id
1 'polypeptide(L)' 'GWYIPVVEPSDFKKPTVTFKVYKTFEAEAYKGRPASWGCDFLRGVIKGVFDTLYEKNVEVKEIKCRIKGDEYCEFQVEGK' A
#
# COMPACT_ATOMS: atom_id res chain seq x y z
N GLY A 1 2.78 13.52 9.34
CA GLY A 1 1.82 12.45 9.02
C GLY A 1 2.57 11.26 8.47
N TRP A 2 1.96 10.07 8.39
CA TRP A 2 2.67 8.87 7.94
C TRP A 2 2.75 8.75 6.41
N TYR A 3 1.75 9.27 5.69
CA TYR A 3 1.65 9.21 4.23
C TYR A 3 0.49 10.09 3.73
N ILE A 4 0.43 10.29 2.41
CA ILE A 4 -0.67 10.97 1.70
C ILE A 4 -1.28 9.96 0.70
N PRO A 5 -2.45 9.38 1.00
CA PRO A 5 -3.08 8.40 0.11
C PRO A 5 -3.97 9.09 -0.93
N VAL A 6 -3.96 8.54 -2.14
CA VAL A 6 -4.93 8.78 -3.20
C VAL A 6 -5.54 7.43 -3.55
N VAL A 7 -6.83 7.29 -3.32
CA VAL A 7 -7.58 6.04 -3.57
C VAL A 7 -8.22 6.14 -4.94
N GLU A 8 -8.03 5.12 -5.78
CA GLU A 8 -8.78 5.03 -7.04
C GLU A 8 -10.25 4.68 -6.75
N PRO A 9 -11.21 5.14 -7.58
CA PRO A 9 -12.62 4.84 -7.38
C PRO A 9 -12.86 3.32 -7.25
N SER A 10 -13.55 2.92 -6.18
CA SER A 10 -13.98 1.55 -5.92
C SER A 10 -15.41 1.57 -5.42
N ASP A 11 -16.20 0.56 -5.80
CA ASP A 11 -17.57 0.39 -5.31
C ASP A 11 -17.63 -0.29 -3.93
N PHE A 12 -16.48 -0.74 -3.41
CA PHE A 12 -16.33 -1.47 -2.15
C PHE A 12 -17.25 -2.69 -1.98
N LYS A 13 -17.90 -3.15 -3.07
CA LYS A 13 -18.70 -4.39 -3.06
C LYS A 13 -17.79 -5.60 -3.14
N LYS A 14 -16.64 -5.42 -3.78
CA LYS A 14 -15.55 -6.38 -3.84
C LYS A 14 -14.32 -5.77 -3.19
N PRO A 15 -13.45 -6.59 -2.58
CA PRO A 15 -12.17 -6.16 -2.03
C PRO A 15 -11.15 -5.85 -3.13
N THR A 16 -11.49 -4.94 -4.05
CA THR A 16 -10.60 -4.48 -5.12
C THR A 16 -10.39 -2.98 -4.96
N VAL A 17 -9.24 -2.59 -4.42
CA VAL A 17 -8.92 -1.18 -4.15
C VAL A 17 -7.45 -0.91 -4.45
N THR A 18 -7.19 0.17 -5.19
CA THR A 18 -5.84 0.64 -5.49
C THR A 18 -5.54 1.92 -4.71
N PHE A 19 -4.38 1.95 -4.06
CA PHE A 19 -3.84 3.09 -3.33
C PHE A 19 -2.58 3.59 -4.00
N LYS A 20 -2.59 4.85 -4.44
CA LYS A 20 -1.36 5.59 -4.77
C LYS A 20 -0.96 6.39 -3.56
N VAL A 21 0.24 6.19 -3.05
CA VAL A 21 0.67 6.76 -1.79
C VAL A 21 1.93 7.60 -2.00
N TYR A 22 1.82 8.87 -1.62
CA TYR A 22 2.88 9.86 -1.69
C TYR A 22 3.43 10.15 -0.29
N LYS A 23 4.70 10.57 -0.24
CA LYS A 23 5.38 10.97 1.02
C LYS A 23 5.21 9.95 2.16
N THR A 24 5.38 8.66 1.86
CA THR A 24 5.40 7.62 2.87
C THR A 24 6.64 7.78 3.75
N PHE A 25 6.46 7.74 5.07
CA PHE A 25 7.59 7.88 5.99
C PHE A 25 8.63 6.76 5.80
N GLU A 26 8.19 5.54 5.45
CA GLU A 26 9.08 4.40 5.18
C GLU A 26 9.99 4.68 3.99
N ALA A 27 9.44 5.17 2.87
CA ALA A 27 10.26 5.45 1.70
C ALA A 27 11.21 6.64 1.93
N GLU A 28 10.82 7.59 2.77
CA GLU A 28 11.71 8.70 3.17
C GLU A 28 12.83 8.20 4.08
N ALA A 29 12.52 7.33 5.05
CA ALA A 29 13.49 6.74 5.96
C ALA A 29 14.47 5.77 5.26
N TYR A 30 14.00 5.08 4.22
CA TYR A 30 14.79 4.09 3.48
C TYR A 30 15.40 4.63 2.18
N LYS A 31 15.45 5.95 1.99
CA LYS A 31 16.10 6.55 0.81
C LYS A 31 17.57 6.09 0.72
N GLY A 32 17.93 5.47 -0.41
CA GLY A 32 19.28 4.93 -0.66
C GLY A 32 19.55 3.56 -0.05
N ARG A 33 18.54 2.88 0.52
CA ARG A 33 18.61 1.48 0.97
C ARG A 33 18.38 0.51 -0.21
N PRO A 34 18.63 -0.80 -0.03
CA PRO A 34 18.46 -1.79 -1.09
C PRO A 34 17.03 -1.82 -1.65
N ALA A 35 16.91 -1.99 -2.97
CA ALA A 35 15.62 -2.09 -3.67
C ALA A 35 14.78 -3.33 -3.27
N SER A 36 15.34 -4.26 -2.50
CA SER A 36 14.58 -5.37 -1.92
C SER A 36 13.62 -4.91 -0.81
N TRP A 37 13.77 -3.68 -0.30
CA TRP A 37 12.93 -3.13 0.76
C TRP A 37 11.66 -2.50 0.16
N GLY A 38 10.57 -2.58 0.92
CA GLY A 38 9.28 -1.98 0.60
C GLY A 38 8.72 -1.21 1.78
N CYS A 39 7.48 -0.77 1.66
CA CYS A 39 6.72 -0.14 2.74
C CYS A 39 5.88 -1.19 3.48
N ASP A 40 6.54 -2.09 4.20
CA ASP A 40 5.92 -3.24 4.87
C ASP A 40 5.00 -2.83 6.02
N PHE A 41 5.35 -1.76 6.74
CA PHE A 41 4.49 -1.25 7.81
C PHE A 41 3.17 -0.74 7.23
N LEU A 42 3.22 0.08 6.18
CA LEU A 42 2.03 0.59 5.53
C LEU A 42 1.21 -0.54 4.89
N ARG A 43 1.88 -1.53 4.25
CA ARG A 43 1.22 -2.73 3.73
C ARG A 43 0.46 -3.48 4.83
N GLY A 44 1.07 -3.61 6.02
CA GLY A 44 0.44 -4.21 7.19
C GLY A 44 -0.77 -3.42 7.69
N VAL A 45 -0.68 -2.09 7.75
CA VAL A 45 -1.80 -1.20 8.12
C VAL A 45 -2.96 -1.35 7.14
N ILE A 46 -2.70 -1.30 5.83
CA ILE A 46 -3.73 -1.48 4.79
C ILE A 46 -4.37 -2.86 4.94
N LYS A 47 -3.56 -3.92 5.10
CA LYS A 47 -4.07 -5.28 5.31
C LYS A 47 -4.97 -5.37 6.54
N GLY A 48 -4.58 -4.82 7.68
CA GLY A 48 -5.36 -4.89 8.91
C GLY A 48 -6.74 -4.23 8.79
N VAL A 49 -6.80 -3.07 8.12
CA VAL A 49 -8.06 -2.36 7.85
C VAL A 49 -8.96 -3.19 6.93
N PHE A 50 -8.42 -3.64 5.80
CA PHE A 50 -9.21 -4.34 4.78
C PHE A 50 -9.59 -5.77 5.19
N ASP A 51 -8.74 -6.48 5.94
CA ASP A 51 -9.12 -7.76 6.55
C ASP A 51 -10.30 -7.57 7.53
N THR A 52 -10.37 -6.44 8.22
CA THR A 52 -11.48 -6.16 9.15
C THR A 52 -12.77 -5.85 8.39
N LEU A 53 -12.68 -5.11 7.27
CA LEU A 53 -13.83 -4.76 6.44
C LEU A 53 -14.39 -5.95 5.63
N TYR A 54 -13.53 -6.88 5.23
CA TYR A 54 -13.87 -8.01 4.35
C TYR A 54 -13.64 -9.38 4.99
N GLU A 55 -13.69 -9.45 6.32
CA GLU A 55 -13.64 -10.71 7.11
C GLU A 55 -12.44 -11.63 6.76
N LYS A 56 -11.24 -11.03 6.68
CA LYS A 56 -9.93 -11.68 6.41
C LYS A 56 -9.79 -12.29 5.01
N ASN A 57 -10.61 -11.87 4.05
CA ASN A 57 -10.58 -12.37 2.69
C ASN A 57 -9.78 -11.50 1.72
N VAL A 58 -8.74 -10.80 2.19
CA VAL A 58 -7.93 -9.95 1.29
C VAL A 58 -6.44 -10.27 1.30
N GLU A 59 -5.83 -10.00 0.16
CA GLU A 59 -4.38 -9.89 -0.04
C GLU A 59 -4.03 -8.43 -0.34
N VAL A 60 -2.85 -7.99 0.13
CA VAL A 60 -2.34 -6.65 -0.16
C VAL A 60 -0.93 -6.76 -0.73
N LYS A 61 -0.73 -6.24 -1.94
CA LYS A 61 0.54 -6.24 -2.66
C LYS A 61 1.04 -4.81 -2.85
N GLU A 62 2.33 -4.59 -2.63
CA GLU A 62 3.00 -3.33 -3.02
C GLU A 62 3.58 -3.51 -4.43
N ILE A 63 2.97 -2.86 -5.41
CA ILE A 63 3.29 -3.01 -6.84
C ILE A 63 4.39 -2.03 -7.26
N LYS A 64 4.38 -0.82 -6.68
CA LYS A 64 5.38 0.23 -6.91
C LYS A 64 5.90 0.73 -5.58
N CYS A 65 7.16 1.12 -5.52
CA CYS A 65 7.76 1.68 -4.31
C CYS A 65 8.81 2.73 -4.63
N ARG A 66 8.72 3.88 -3.95
CA ARG A 66 9.73 4.95 -4.08
C ARG A 66 11.14 4.52 -3.66
N ILE A 67 11.25 3.50 -2.81
CA ILE A 67 12.55 2.92 -2.42
C ILE A 67 13.22 2.24 -3.63
N LYS A 68 12.42 1.68 -4.54
CA LYS A 68 12.86 1.00 -5.76
C LYS A 68 13.11 1.96 -6.92
N GLY A 69 12.82 3.24 -6.74
CA GLY A 69 12.97 4.28 -7.77
C GLY A 69 11.67 4.69 -8.45
N ASP A 70 10.52 4.15 -8.06
CA ASP A 70 9.23 4.60 -8.59
C ASP A 70 8.87 6.02 -8.10
N GLU A 71 7.99 6.72 -8.84
CA GLU A 71 7.56 8.07 -8.47
C GLU A 71 6.73 8.09 -7.16
N TYR A 72 5.99 7.02 -6.90
CA TYR A 72 5.09 6.85 -5.75
C TYR A 72 5.03 5.38 -5.33
N CYS A 73 4.50 5.12 -4.13
CA CYS A 73 4.23 3.75 -3.69
C CYS A 73 2.81 3.36 -4.10
N GLU A 74 2.61 2.17 -4.65
CA GLU A 74 1.29 1.69 -5.09
C GLU A 74 0.95 0.40 -4.37
N PHE A 75 -0.23 0.35 -3.75
CA PHE A 75 -0.74 -0.86 -3.10
C PHE A 75 -2.04 -1.29 -3.76
N GLN A 76 -2.16 -2.59 -4.00
CA GLN A 76 -3.37 -3.21 -4.50
C GLN A 76 -3.92 -4.15 -3.44
N VAL A 77 -5.20 -3.96 -3.11
CA VAL A 77 -6.00 -4.88 -2.30
C VAL A 77 -6.82 -5.73 -3.25
N GLU A 78 -6.76 -7.04 -3.08
CA GLU A 78 -7.51 -8.02 -3.87
C GLU A 78 -8.19 -9.03 -2.95
N GLY A 79 -9.35 -9.53 -3.37
CA GLY A 79 -10.03 -10.62 -2.68
C GLY A 79 -9.33 -11.95 -2.87
N LYS A 80 -9.41 -12.81 -1.86
CA LYS A 80 -9.04 -14.23 -1.96
C LYS A 80 -10.16 -15.06 -2.60
#